data_AF-A0AAU8WLV0-F1
#
_entry.id   AF-A0AAU8WLV0-F1
#
_cell.length_a   1.000
_cell.length_b   1.000
_cell.length_c   1.000
_cell.angle_alpha   90.00
_cell.angle_beta   90.00
_cell.angle_gamma   90.00
#
_symmetry.space_group_name_H-M   'P 1'
#
loop_
_entity.id
_entity.type
_entity.pdbx_description
1 polymer ?
#
loop_
_entity_poly.entity_id
_entity_poly.type
_entity_poly.pdbx_seq_one_letter_code
_entity_poly.pdbx_strand_id
1 'polypeptide(L)' 'MTQYLVTTFKDSTGRKHTHITKAKSNQRFTVVEAESKEEAKEKYEAQVKRDAVIKVGQLYENIRECGK' A
#
# COMPACT_ATOMS: atom_id res chain seq x y z
N MET A 1 -13.19 -11.79 -0.39
CA MET A 1 -12.32 -11.70 -1.58
C MET A 1 -10.90 -12.08 -1.19
N THR A 2 -10.23 -12.92 -1.98
CA THR A 2 -8.85 -13.37 -1.70
C THR A 2 -7.87 -12.48 -2.47
N GLN A 3 -6.84 -11.97 -1.80
CA GLN A 3 -5.79 -11.18 -2.45
C GLN A 3 -4.59 -12.07 -2.82
N TYR A 4 -3.98 -11.82 -3.97
CA TYR A 4 -2.77 -12.49 -4.44
C TYR A 4 -1.72 -11.43 -4.81
N LEU A 5 -0.47 -11.64 -4.40
CA LEU A 5 0.68 -10.87 -4.88
C LEU A 5 1.29 -11.61 -6.07
N VAL A 6 1.40 -10.91 -7.21
CA VAL A 6 2.11 -11.41 -8.39
C VAL A 6 3.39 -10.61 -8.53
N THR A 7 4.54 -11.26 -8.38
CA THR A 7 5.85 -10.65 -8.65
C THR A 7 6.41 -11.21 -9.94
N THR A 8 6.96 -10.33 -10.77
CA THR A 8 7.66 -10.72 -11.99
C THR A 8 9.03 -10.07 -11.99
N PHE A 9 10.08 -10.88 -12.14
CA PHE A 9 11.45 -10.38 -12.24
C PHE A 9 12.15 -11.05 -13.41
N LYS A 10 13.18 -10.38 -13.94
CA LYS A 10 14.03 -10.92 -14.99
C LYS A 10 15.32 -11.43 -14.36
N ASP A 11 15.77 -12.60 -14.77
CA ASP A 11 17.12 -13.05 -14.44
C ASP A 11 18.17 -12.39 -15.35
N SER A 12 19.45 -12.67 -15.10
CA SER A 12 20.58 -12.16 -15.90
C SER A 12 20.55 -12.60 -17.37
N THR A 13 19.78 -13.63 -17.72
CA THR A 13 19.57 -14.09 -19.11
C THR A 13 18.37 -13.44 -19.77
N GLY A 14 17.66 -12.54 -19.07
CA GLY A 14 16.47 -11.85 -19.56
C GLY A 14 15.19 -12.69 -19.50
N ARG A 15 15.24 -13.92 -18.97
CA ARG A 15 14.06 -14.76 -18.80
C ARG A 15 13.21 -14.22 -17.65
N LYS A 16 11.90 -14.15 -17.88
CA LYS A 16 10.93 -13.68 -16.89
C LYS A 16 10.53 -14.83 -15.98
N HIS A 17 10.64 -14.60 -14.68
CA HIS A 17 10.14 -15.49 -13.63
C HIS A 17 8.95 -14.84 -12.96
N THR A 18 7.86 -15.59 -12.88
CA THR A 18 6.62 -15.14 -12.23
C THR A 18 6.39 -15.95 -10.97
N HIS A 19 6.20 -15.26 -9.85
CA HIS A 19 5.86 -15.88 -8.57
C HIS A 19 4.51 -15.35 -8.08
N ILE A 20 3.65 -16.26 -7.62
CA ILE A 20 2.30 -15.94 -7.16
C ILE A 20 2.19 -16.38 -5.70
N THR A 21 1.89 -15.42 -4.81
CA THR A 21 1.71 -15.68 -3.38
C THR A 21 0.31 -15.27 -2.94
N LYS A 22 -0.40 -16.16 -2.26
CA LYS A 22 -1.71 -15.86 -1.66
C LYS A 22 -1.54 -15.08 -0.35
N ALA A 23 -2.29 -14.00 -0.18
CA ALA A 23 -2.34 -13.27 1.09
C ALA A 23 -3.08 -14.09 2.16
N LYS A 24 -2.58 -14.06 3.40
CA LYS A 24 -3.35 -14.50 4.58
C LYS A 24 -4.49 -13.51 4.89
N SER A 25 -5.46 -13.94 5.69
CA SER A 25 -6.64 -13.12 6.04
C SER A 25 -6.30 -11.78 6.71
N ASN A 26 -5.19 -11.73 7.47
CA ASN A 26 -4.70 -10.55 8.17
C ASN A 26 -3.48 -9.90 7.50
N GLN A 27 -3.11 -10.33 6.30
CA GLN A 27 -1.94 -9.83 5.58
C GLN A 27 -2.38 -8.90 4.45
N ARG A 28 -1.67 -7.78 4.29
CA ARG A 28 -1.83 -6.86 3.16
C ARG A 28 -0.47 -6.60 2.52
N PHE A 29 -0.46 -6.46 1.21
CA PHE A 29 0.73 -6.08 0.46
C PHE A 29 0.63 -4.60 0.09
N THR A 30 1.72 -3.87 0.28
CA THR A 30 1.86 -2.48 -0.16
C THR A 30 3.15 -2.40 -0.96
N VAL A 31 3.06 -1.91 -2.19
CA VAL A 31 4.24 -1.70 -3.04
C VAL A 31 4.64 -0.24 -2.92
N VAL A 32 5.89 0.00 -2.54
CA VAL A 32 6.47 1.34 -2.39
C VAL A 32 7.75 1.39 -3.20
N GLU A 33 7.88 2.44 -4.02
CA GLU A 33 9.10 2.71 -4.77
C GLU A 33 10.11 3.44 -3.89
N ALA A 34 11.27 2.82 -3.69
CA ALA A 34 12.35 3.34 -2.86
C ALA A 34 13.68 2.69 -3.25
N GLU A 35 14.77 3.41 -3.02
CA GLU A 35 16.13 2.95 -3.30
C GLU A 35 16.67 2.07 -2.16
N SER A 36 16.09 2.19 -0.97
CA SER A 36 16.48 1.42 0.21
C SER A 36 15.28 0.94 1.03
N LYS A 37 15.53 -0.04 1.90
CA LYS A 37 14.51 -0.53 2.84
C LYS A 37 14.09 0.55 3.85
N GLU A 38 15.04 1.38 4.29
CA GLU A 38 14.81 2.49 5.22
C GLU A 38 13.84 3.50 4.60
N GLU A 39 14.16 3.96 3.38
CA GLU A 39 13.35 4.92 2.64
C GLU A 39 11.96 4.35 2.30
N ALA A 40 11.86 3.06 1.97
CA ALA A 40 10.57 2.39 1.74
C ALA A 40 9.67 2.48 2.97
N LYS A 41 10.25 2.31 4.17
CA LYS A 41 9.53 2.41 5.44
C LYS A 41 9.09 3.84 5.71
N GLU A 42 9.98 4.82 5.54
CA GLU A 42 9.64 6.24 5.73
C GLU A 42 8.52 6.69 4.79
N LYS A 43 8.60 6.31 3.50
CA LYS A 43 7.54 6.59 2.50
C LYS A 43 6.22 5.90 2.87
N TYR A 44 6.26 4.68 3.39
CA TYR A 44 5.06 4.00 3.86
C TYR A 44 4.42 4.72 5.05
N GLU A 45 5.21 5.08 6.07
CA GLU A 45 4.71 5.78 7.25
C GLU A 45 4.14 7.16 6.91
N ALA A 46 4.79 7.89 5.99
CA ALA A 46 4.30 9.17 5.51
C ALA A 46 2.94 9.03 4.80
N GLN A 47 2.76 8.00 3.97
CA GLN A 47 1.48 7.71 3.32
C GLN A 47 0.37 7.42 4.33
N VAL A 48 0.65 6.57 5.33
CA VAL A 48 -0.32 6.23 6.38
C VAL A 48 -0.75 7.47 7.17
N LYS A 49 0.19 8.37 7.49
CA LYS A 49 -0.10 9.63 8.18
C LYS A 49 -0.97 10.55 7.33
N ARG A 50 -0.66 10.70 6.03
CA ARG A 50 -1.47 11.52 5.10
C ARG A 50 -2.90 10.97 4.98
N ASP A 51 -3.06 9.66 4.81
CA ASP A 51 -4.38 9.02 4.75
C ASP A 51 -5.21 9.26 6.01
N ALA A 52 -4.58 9.23 7.19
CA ALA A 52 -5.24 9.52 8.45
C ALA A 52 -5.74 10.96 8.50
N VAL A 53 -4.91 11.93 8.11
CA VAL A 53 -5.29 13.36 8.08
C VAL A 53 -6.45 13.60 7.11
N ILE A 54 -6.41 13.02 5.90
CA ILE A 54 -7.48 13.17 4.90
C ILE A 54 -8.80 12.62 5.45
N LYS A 55 -8.80 11.44 6.06
CA LYS A 55 -10.00 10.83 6.65
C LYS A 55 -10.59 11.68 7.78
N VAL A 56 -9.74 12.27 8.62
CA VAL A 56 -10.19 13.19 9.68
C VAL A 56 -10.84 14.44 9.09
N GLY A 57 -10.26 15.01 8.03
CA GLY A 57 -10.86 16.13 7.31
C GLY A 57 -12.24 15.79 6.72
N GLN A 58 -12.35 14.67 6.02
CA GLN A 58 -13.62 14.18 5.48
C GLN A 58 -14.67 13.96 6.57
N LEU A 59 -14.27 13.38 7.72
CA LEU A 59 -15.16 13.21 8.87
C LEU A 59 -15.69 14.55 9.39
N TYR A 60 -14.83 15.56 9.51
CA TYR A 60 -15.23 16.88 9.97
C TYR A 60 -16.24 17.54 9.03
N GLU A 61 -16.01 17.47 7.72
CA GLU A 61 -16.93 17.99 6.71
C GLU A 61 -18.29 17.27 6.78
N ASN A 62 -18.30 15.94 6.90
CA ASN A 62 -19.52 15.14 7.05
C ASN A 62 -20.31 15.54 8.30
N ILE A 63 -19.64 15.76 9.44
CA ILE A 63 -20.28 16.20 10.69
C ILE A 63 -20.88 17.60 10.51
N ARG A 64 -20.16 18.51 9.85
CA ARG A 64 -20.65 19.87 9.56
C ARG A 64 -21.86 19.87 8.64
N GLU A 65 -21.90 18.98 7.65
CA GLU A 65 -23.06 18.82 6.76
C GLU A 65 -24.26 18.17 7.46
N CYS A 66 -24.04 17.20 8.35
CA CYS A 66 -25.11 16.56 9.12
C CYS A 66 -25.79 17.52 10.14
N GLY A 67 -25.08 18.57 10.55
CA GLY A 67 -25.61 19.60 11.46
C GLY A 67 -26.34 20.76 10.77
N LYS A 68 -26.43 20.77 9.43
CA LYS A 68 -27.25 21.71 8.66
C LYS A 68 -28.64 21.12 8.40
#